data_AF-A0A5K1BK02-F1
#
_entry.id   AF-A0A5K1BK02-F1
#
_cell.length_a   1.000
_cell.length_b   1.000
_cell.length_c   1.000
_cell.angle_alpha   90.00
_cell.angle_beta   90.00
_cell.angle_gamma   90.00
#
_symmetry.space_group_name_H-M   'P 1'
#
loop_
_entity.id
_entity.type
_entity.pdbx_description
1 polymer ?
#
loop_
_entity_poly.entity_id
_entity_poly.type
_entity_poly.pdbx_seq_one_letter_code
_entity_poly.pdbx_strand_id
1 'polypeptide(L)' 'ILIGGGDSKAVDNNGWPLPTLVYLAREKRPGYAHNFKAGAMNALVSNPRPSSI' A
#
# COMPACT_ATOMS: atom_id res chain seq x y z
N ILE A 1 -1.25 8.48 3.16
CA ILE A 1 -1.04 7.30 2.30
C ILE A 1 -0.67 7.84 0.94
N LEU A 2 0.53 7.54 0.45
CA LEU A 2 0.93 7.91 -0.92
C LEU A 2 0.71 6.67 -1.78
N ILE A 3 -0.46 6.60 -2.42
CA ILE A 3 -0.63 5.65 -3.52
C ILE A 3 0.21 6.23 -4.64
N GLY A 4 1.45 5.77 -4.77
CA GLY A 4 2.27 6.09 -5.93
C GLY A 4 1.50 5.62 -7.14
N GLY A 5 0.87 6.56 -7.86
CA GLY A 5 0.24 6.33 -9.14
C GLY A 5 1.32 6.04 -10.16
N GLY A 6 1.97 4.89 -10.04
CA GLY A 6 2.70 4.27 -11.12
C GLY A 6 1.67 3.89 -12.16
N ASP A 7 1.68 4.63 -13.26
CA ASP A 7 1.26 4.20 -14.58
C ASP A 7 0.44 2.90 -14.59
N SER A 8 -0.90 3.04 -14.63
CA SER A 8 -1.89 1.97 -14.76
C SER A 8 -1.75 1.12 -16.05
N LYS A 9 -0.58 1.20 -16.70
CA LYS A 9 -0.19 0.66 -18.00
C LYS A 9 1.20 -0.01 -17.94
N ALA A 10 1.84 -0.07 -16.77
CA ALA A 10 3.12 -0.76 -16.62
C ALA A 10 2.93 -2.23 -17.01
N VAL A 11 3.66 -2.68 -18.03
CA VAL A 11 3.65 -4.05 -18.53
C VAL A 11 5.04 -4.66 -18.39
N ASP A 12 5.11 -5.96 -18.13
CA ASP A 12 6.36 -6.69 -18.16
C ASP A 12 6.89 -6.85 -19.60
N ASN A 13 8.08 -7.43 -19.76
CA ASN A 13 8.70 -7.69 -21.06
C ASN A 13 7.88 -8.63 -21.96
N ASN A 14 6.91 -9.33 -21.39
CA ASN A 14 6.03 -10.28 -22.06
C ASN A 14 4.66 -9.66 -22.38
N GLY A 15 4.46 -8.37 -22.06
CA GLY A 15 3.22 -7.63 -22.32
C GLY A 15 2.13 -7.81 -21.27
N TRP A 16 2.41 -8.46 -20.14
CA TRP A 16 1.42 -8.63 -19.08
C TRP A 16 1.38 -7.42 -18.14
N PRO A 17 0.18 -6.99 -17.72
CA PRO A 17 0.04 -5.86 -16.81
C PRO A 17 0.65 -6.18 -15.45
N LEU A 18 1.48 -5.27 -14.95
CA LEU A 18 2.11 -5.38 -13.64
C LEU A 18 1.10 -5.07 -12.53
N PRO A 19 1.16 -5.78 -11.40
CA PRO A 19 0.33 -5.47 -10.25
C PRO A 19 0.70 -4.09 -9.68
N THR A 20 -0.31 -3.34 -9.25
CA THR A 20 -0.11 -2.01 -8.67
C THR A 20 0.66 -2.11 -7.35
N LEU A 21 1.82 -1.47 -7.31
CA LEU A 21 2.62 -1.34 -6.09
C LEU A 21 2.10 -0.18 -5.25
N VAL A 22 1.63 -0.46 -4.04
CA VAL A 22 1.09 0.56 -3.12
C VAL A 22 2.06 0.77 -1.96
N TYR A 23 2.51 2.02 -1.78
CA TYR A 23 3.33 2.40 -0.63
C TYR A 23 2.44 2.92 0.51
N LEU A 24 2.49 2.24 1.66
CA LEU A 24 1.71 2.63 2.84
C LEU A 24 2.63 2.93 4.02
N ALA A 25 2.61 4.18 4.45
CA ALA A 25 3.23 4.65 5.68
C ALA A 25 2.14 5.05 6.68
N ARG A 26 2.39 4.78 7.96
CA ARG A 26 1.52 5.15 9.08
C ARG A 26 2.24 6.16 9.98
N GLU A 27 1.46 7.03 10.61
CA GLU A 27 1.97 7.96 11.62
C GLU A 27 2.50 7.18 12.83
N LYS A 28 3.66 7.58 13.37
CA LYS A 28 4.17 7.13 14.66
C LYS A 28 4.24 8.30 15.62
N ARG A 29 3.44 8.27 16.68
CA ARG A 29 3.48 9.25 17.78
C ARG A 29 4.36 8.78 18.95
N PRO A 30 5.22 9.62 19.53
CA PRO A 30 5.93 9.30 20.77
C PRO A 30 4.93 8.96 21.88
N GLY A 31 5.21 7.91 22.68
CA GLY A 31 4.36 7.48 23.78
C GLY A 31 3.19 6.55 23.43
N TYR A 32 2.95 6.28 22.14
CA TYR A 32 1.94 5.31 21.70
C TYR A 32 2.59 3.98 21.29
N ALA A 33 1.97 2.86 21.66
CA ALA A 33 2.43 1.55 21.23
C ALA A 33 2.01 1.30 19.78
N HIS A 34 2.99 1.13 18.89
CA HIS A 34 2.74 1.01 17.44
C HIS A 34 2.64 -0.44 16.94
N ASN A 35 2.70 -1.42 17.86
CA ASN A 35 2.63 -2.87 17.57
C ASN A 35 3.53 -3.34 16.41
N PHE A 36 4.62 -2.62 16.14
CA PHE A 36 5.62 -2.83 15.08
C PHE A 36 5.11 -3.64 13.88
N LYS A 37 5.48 -4.92 13.78
CA LYS A 37 5.12 -5.81 12.66
C LYS A 37 3.60 -6.07 12.59
N ALA A 38 2.97 -6.42 13.69
CA ALA A 38 1.53 -6.70 13.73
C ALA A 38 0.70 -5.47 13.36
N GLY A 39 1.05 -4.30 13.91
CA GLY A 39 0.37 -3.05 13.58
C GLY A 39 0.57 -2.62 12.12
N ALA A 40 1.72 -2.93 11.50
CA ALA A 40 1.95 -2.64 10.08
C ALA A 40 1.06 -3.53 9.20
N MET A 41 1.00 -4.83 9.50
CA MET A 41 0.13 -5.78 8.80
C MET A 41 -1.35 -5.42 8.96
N ASN A 42 -1.77 -5.03 10.16
CA ASN A 42 -3.16 -4.64 10.41
C ASN A 42 -3.54 -3.37 9.66
N ALA A 43 -2.63 -2.39 9.55
CA ALA A 43 -2.86 -1.19 8.76
C ALA A 43 -2.98 -1.50 7.26
N LEU A 44 -2.22 -2.47 6.75
CA LEU A 44 -2.33 -2.94 5.36
C LEU A 44 -3.65 -3.66 5.11
N VAL A 45 -4.06 -4.56 6.00
CA VAL A 45 -5.33 -5.32 5.86
C VAL A 45 -6.54 -4.41 6.02
N SER A 46 -6.46 -3.40 6.90
CA SER A 46 -7.53 -2.42 7.12
C SER A 46 -7.69 -1.44 5.96
N ASN A 47 -6.77 -1.38 5.00
CA ASN A 47 -6.91 -0.59 3.79
C ASN A 47 -7.40 -1.51 2.65
N PRO A 48 -8.72 -1.75 2.53
CA PRO A 48 -9.25 -2.49 1.39
C PRO A 48 -8.83 -1.79 0.10
N ARG A 49 -8.67 -2.57 -0.98
CA ARG A 49 -8.36 -2.03 -2.31
C ARG A 49 -9.25 -0.80 -2.58
N PRO A 50 -8.74 0.26 -3.21
CA PRO A 50 -9.60 1.32 -3.70
C PRO A 50 -10.58 0.68 -4.67
N SER A 51 -11.82 0.47 -4.23
CA SER A 51 -12.93 0.14 -5.12
C SER A 51 -13.00 1.27 -6.12
N SER A 52 -12.86 0.93 -7.41
CA SER A 52 -13.01 1.87 -8.51
C SER A 52 -14.28 2.70 -8.31
N ILE A 53 -14.11 4.00 -8.12
CA ILE A 53 -15.13 4.99 -8.48
C ILE A 53 -15.12 5.11 -10.00
#